data_AF-A0A7V9CPX2-F1
#
_entry.id   AF-A0A7V9CPX2-F1
#
_cell.length_a   1.000
_cell.length_b   1.000
_cell.length_c   1.000
_cell.angle_alpha   90.00
_cell.angle_beta   90.00
_cell.angle_gamma   90.00
#
_symmetry.space_group_name_H-M   'P 1'
#
loop_
_entity.id
_entity.type
_entity.pdbx_description
1 polymer ?
#
loop_
_entity_poly.entity_id
_entity_poly.type
_entity_poly.pdbx_seq_one_letter_code
_entity_poly.pdbx_strand_id
1 'polypeptide(L)'
;MTRRSFARSVMLGGAALGGAALLTSEQDVLAQSLTDADILNFALNLEYLEAEFYTVATTGRRIADVGIGITGTGRGGDTVGGSRVSLNERNMTVAAQIALDEQAHVRFLRQALGNAAVAKPAINLAALGIGYNNANEFLTLARAFEDLGVSAYAGAAAFIGNRGTLTATAQIALTEGQHAGVLRLLISDAGAAVPMVDGRDVPPLGSPGGRLFQVDGAGLSTIRTPGQVLAVAYASATAGTRSGGFFPNGVNGTIASV
;
A
#
# COMPACT_ATOMS: atom_id res chain seq x y z
N MET A 1 35.14 20.13 -12.59
CA MET A 1 34.69 18.75 -12.34
C MET A 1 33.25 18.63 -12.82
N THR A 2 32.99 17.80 -13.84
CA THR A 2 31.73 17.75 -14.59
C THR A 2 30.99 16.42 -14.32
N ARG A 3 29.64 16.46 -14.31
CA ARG A 3 28.69 15.39 -13.93
C ARG A 3 28.77 14.06 -14.75
N ARG A 4 29.79 13.85 -15.58
CA ARG A 4 29.98 12.66 -16.42
C ARG A 4 30.98 11.63 -15.89
N SER A 5 31.64 11.89 -14.76
CA SER A 5 32.67 10.98 -14.20
C SER A 5 32.21 10.12 -13.01
N PHE A 6 30.92 10.11 -12.65
CA PHE A 6 30.40 9.32 -11.52
C PHE A 6 29.86 7.92 -11.90
N ALA A 7 29.71 7.62 -13.20
CA ALA A 7 29.03 6.40 -13.66
C ALA A 7 29.98 5.29 -14.17
N ARG A 8 31.23 5.18 -13.67
CA ARG A 8 32.20 4.21 -14.21
C ARG A 8 33.00 3.38 -13.20
N SER A 9 32.54 3.23 -11.95
CA SER A 9 33.33 2.56 -10.90
C SER A 9 32.60 1.44 -10.13
N VAL A 10 31.69 0.67 -10.74
CA VAL A 10 31.16 -0.58 -10.13
C VAL A 10 31.00 -1.70 -11.17
N MET A 11 32.04 -1.94 -11.98
CA MET A 11 32.16 -3.19 -12.73
C MET A 11 33.60 -3.68 -12.63
N LEU A 12 33.85 -4.63 -11.73
CA LEU A 12 34.89 -5.66 -11.81
C LEU A 12 34.82 -6.52 -10.54
N GLY A 13 34.31 -7.74 -10.66
CA GLY A 13 34.30 -8.68 -9.54
C GLY A 13 33.57 -10.00 -9.83
N GLY A 14 34.19 -10.86 -10.65
CA GLY A 14 34.01 -12.32 -10.54
C GLY A 14 33.12 -12.99 -11.59
N ALA A 15 33.77 -13.49 -12.65
CA ALA A 15 33.23 -14.58 -13.44
C ALA A 15 33.48 -15.92 -12.71
N ALA A 16 32.44 -16.70 -12.47
CA ALA A 16 32.52 -18.13 -12.22
C ALA A 16 31.54 -18.83 -13.15
N LEU A 17 32.09 -19.60 -14.09
CA LEU A 17 31.38 -20.51 -14.98
C LEU A 17 30.92 -21.73 -14.18
N GLY A 18 29.63 -22.05 -14.22
CA GLY A 18 29.08 -23.29 -13.69
C GLY A 18 27.58 -23.34 -13.91
N GLY A 19 27.11 -24.28 -14.72
CA GLY A 19 25.74 -24.35 -15.23
C GLY A 19 24.68 -24.22 -14.15
N ALA A 20 23.77 -23.27 -14.34
CA ALA A 20 22.51 -23.20 -13.62
C ALA A 20 21.41 -23.68 -14.56
N ALA A 21 20.81 -24.81 -14.20
CA ALA A 21 19.45 -25.12 -14.63
C ALA A 21 18.59 -23.85 -14.50
N LEU A 22 17.68 -23.62 -15.44
CA LEU A 22 16.62 -22.63 -15.32
C LEU A 22 15.79 -22.94 -14.07
N LEU A 23 16.26 -22.47 -12.92
CA LEU A 23 15.44 -22.26 -11.75
C LEU A 23 14.63 -21.02 -12.05
N THR A 24 13.57 -21.19 -12.83
CA THR A 24 12.46 -20.22 -12.80
C THR A 24 12.04 -20.16 -11.34
N SER A 25 12.31 -19.04 -10.70
CA SER A 25 11.78 -18.80 -9.36
C SER A 25 10.24 -18.84 -9.47
N GLU A 26 9.53 -19.18 -8.39
CA GLU A 26 8.06 -19.06 -8.38
C GLU A 26 7.60 -17.63 -8.78
N GLN A 27 8.46 -16.63 -8.56
CA GLN A 27 8.29 -15.26 -9.06
C GLN A 27 8.29 -15.16 -10.60
N ASP A 28 9.15 -15.91 -11.31
CA ASP A 28 9.23 -15.89 -12.78
C ASP A 28 8.02 -16.55 -13.45
N VAL A 29 7.44 -17.58 -12.83
CA VAL A 29 6.24 -18.27 -13.34
C VAL A 29 4.98 -17.41 -13.15
N LEU A 30 4.89 -16.67 -12.05
CA LEU A 30 3.79 -15.72 -11.81
C LEU A 30 3.86 -14.50 -12.74
N ALA A 31 5.07 -14.01 -13.06
CA ALA A 31 5.28 -12.87 -13.96
C ALA A 31 4.81 -13.12 -15.41
N GLN A 32 4.66 -14.38 -15.82
CA GLN A 32 4.20 -14.72 -17.17
C GLN A 32 2.66 -14.76 -17.31
N SER A 33 1.90 -14.61 -16.21
CA SER A 33 0.42 -14.70 -16.22
C SER A 33 -0.33 -13.42 -15.86
N LEU A 34 0.31 -12.45 -15.20
CA LEU A 34 -0.33 -11.19 -14.80
C LEU A 34 -0.12 -10.09 -15.85
N THR A 35 -1.18 -9.37 -16.18
CA THR A 35 -1.10 -8.17 -17.01
C THR A 35 -0.89 -6.93 -16.14
N ASP A 36 -0.38 -5.85 -16.74
CA ASP A 36 -0.33 -4.54 -16.09
C ASP A 36 -1.71 -4.11 -15.56
N ALA A 37 -2.80 -4.44 -16.25
CA ALA A 37 -4.16 -4.15 -15.81
C ALA A 37 -4.56 -4.94 -14.55
N ASP A 38 -4.07 -6.19 -14.40
CA ASP A 38 -4.29 -6.97 -13.17
C ASP A 38 -3.59 -6.33 -11.98
N ILE A 39 -2.36 -5.83 -12.19
CA ILE A 39 -1.57 -5.14 -11.16
C ILE A 39 -2.24 -3.82 -10.76
N LEU A 40 -2.67 -3.02 -11.74
CA LEU A 40 -3.34 -1.75 -11.49
C LEU A 40 -4.71 -1.95 -10.81
N ASN A 41 -5.46 -2.99 -11.17
CA ASN A 41 -6.71 -3.31 -10.46
C ASN A 41 -6.45 -3.78 -9.03
N PHE A 42 -5.37 -4.53 -8.78
CA PHE A 42 -4.97 -4.89 -7.43
C PHE A 42 -4.63 -3.65 -6.59
N ALA A 43 -3.81 -2.74 -7.13
CA ALA A 43 -3.51 -1.45 -6.50
C ALA A 43 -4.78 -0.66 -6.21
N LEU A 44 -5.71 -0.55 -7.18
CA LEU A 44 -6.97 0.18 -7.02
C LEU A 44 -7.81 -0.31 -5.84
N ASN A 45 -7.77 -1.60 -5.48
CA ASN A 45 -8.47 -2.08 -4.28
C ASN A 45 -7.87 -1.52 -2.98
N LEU A 46 -6.54 -1.42 -2.90
CA LEU A 46 -5.85 -0.86 -1.73
C LEU A 46 -6.13 0.64 -1.64
N GLU A 47 -6.03 1.33 -2.77
CA GLU A 47 -6.28 2.77 -2.88
C GLU A 47 -7.72 3.15 -2.49
N TYR A 48 -8.70 2.29 -2.80
CA TYR A 48 -10.04 2.46 -2.26
C TYR A 48 -10.10 2.36 -0.74
N LEU A 49 -9.34 1.46 -0.12
CA LEU A 49 -9.29 1.33 1.34
C LEU A 49 -8.68 2.58 1.97
N GLU A 50 -7.56 3.07 1.44
CA GLU A 50 -6.85 4.23 1.98
C GLU A 50 -7.65 5.51 1.78
N ALA A 51 -8.15 5.75 0.56
CA ALA A 51 -9.00 6.90 0.27
C ALA A 51 -10.25 6.92 1.15
N GLU A 52 -10.89 5.76 1.36
CA GLU A 52 -12.06 5.64 2.24
C GLU A 52 -11.70 5.87 3.71
N PHE A 53 -10.59 5.30 4.18
CA PHE A 53 -10.10 5.48 5.54
C PHE A 53 -9.86 6.95 5.85
N TYR A 54 -9.06 7.64 5.04
CA TYR A 54 -8.72 9.05 5.30
C TYR A 54 -9.89 9.99 5.09
N THR A 55 -10.76 9.75 4.11
CA THR A 55 -11.96 10.57 3.90
C THR A 55 -12.90 10.44 5.10
N VAL A 56 -13.13 9.23 5.60
CA VAL A 56 -13.94 9.02 6.80
C VAL A 56 -13.27 9.65 8.02
N ALA A 57 -11.96 9.46 8.21
CA ALA A 57 -11.25 9.98 9.37
C ALA A 57 -11.27 11.51 9.45
N THR A 58 -11.19 12.19 8.31
CA THR A 58 -11.06 13.66 8.24
C THR A 58 -12.40 14.38 8.15
N THR A 59 -13.39 13.78 7.48
CA THR A 59 -14.69 14.44 7.22
C THR A 59 -15.90 13.68 7.75
N GLY A 60 -15.76 12.40 8.12
CA GLY A 60 -16.88 11.52 8.47
C GLY A 60 -17.75 11.12 7.27
N ARG A 61 -17.28 11.35 6.04
CA ARG A 61 -17.99 11.02 4.79
C ARG A 61 -17.26 9.89 4.05
N ARG A 62 -17.94 9.24 3.11
CA ARG A 62 -17.34 8.20 2.26
C ARG A 62 -16.77 8.82 0.97
N ILE A 63 -15.89 8.12 0.26
CA ILE A 63 -15.35 8.62 -1.01
C ILE A 63 -16.45 8.85 -2.06
N ALA A 64 -17.50 8.02 -2.04
CA ALA A 64 -18.66 8.18 -2.91
C ALA A 64 -19.38 9.51 -2.65
N ASP A 65 -19.50 9.92 -1.38
CA ASP A 65 -20.15 11.18 -1.00
C ASP A 65 -19.39 12.41 -1.49
N VAL A 66 -18.07 12.29 -1.69
CA VAL A 66 -17.19 13.36 -2.20
C VAL A 66 -16.89 13.21 -3.70
N GLY A 67 -17.68 12.40 -4.41
CA GLY A 67 -17.66 12.32 -5.87
C GLY A 67 -16.50 11.48 -6.43
N ILE A 68 -15.97 10.54 -5.67
CA ILE A 68 -15.03 9.53 -6.18
C ILE A 68 -15.84 8.40 -6.82
N GLY A 69 -15.46 7.99 -8.02
CA GLY A 69 -16.11 6.89 -8.72
C GLY A 69 -15.83 5.55 -8.03
N ILE A 70 -16.88 4.80 -7.72
CA ILE A 70 -16.78 3.50 -7.02
C ILE A 70 -17.36 2.33 -7.82
N THR A 71 -17.94 2.59 -8.99
CA THR A 71 -18.52 1.56 -9.87
C THR A 71 -17.47 1.00 -10.82
N GLY A 72 -17.64 -0.24 -11.26
CA GLY A 72 -16.69 -0.91 -12.12
C GLY A 72 -17.01 -2.39 -12.28
N THR A 73 -16.02 -3.16 -12.72
CA THR A 73 -16.13 -4.62 -12.82
C THR A 73 -16.08 -5.29 -11.43
N GLY A 74 -16.58 -6.52 -11.33
CA GLY A 74 -16.61 -7.26 -10.07
C GLY A 74 -17.74 -6.83 -9.13
N ARG A 75 -17.59 -7.15 -7.84
CA ARG A 75 -18.63 -6.93 -6.82
C ARG A 75 -18.37 -5.62 -6.08
N GLY A 76 -19.24 -4.64 -6.30
CA GLY A 76 -19.29 -3.44 -5.46
C GLY A 76 -19.79 -3.75 -4.05
N GLY A 77 -19.38 -2.96 -3.06
CA GLY A 77 -19.88 -3.10 -1.70
C GLY A 77 -19.75 -1.86 -0.83
N ASP A 78 -20.60 -1.77 0.17
CA ASP A 78 -20.62 -0.66 1.11
C ASP A 78 -19.41 -0.69 2.05
N THR A 79 -19.12 0.48 2.60
CA THR A 79 -18.16 0.59 3.69
C THR A 79 -18.90 0.60 5.03
N VAL A 80 -18.45 -0.23 5.96
CA VAL A 80 -18.94 -0.27 7.34
C VAL A 80 -17.88 0.24 8.31
N GLY A 81 -18.31 0.75 9.46
CA GLY A 81 -17.43 1.33 10.47
C GLY A 81 -16.83 2.68 10.05
N GLY A 82 -15.98 3.20 10.95
CA GLY A 82 -15.31 4.48 10.81
C GLY A 82 -16.16 5.70 11.21
N SER A 83 -15.48 6.75 11.64
CA SER A 83 -16.07 8.05 11.99
C SER A 83 -15.04 9.16 11.79
N ARG A 84 -15.45 10.43 11.89
CA ARG A 84 -14.45 11.51 11.93
C ARG A 84 -13.64 11.44 13.22
N VAL A 85 -12.32 11.41 13.12
CA VAL A 85 -11.41 11.35 14.27
C VAL A 85 -11.15 12.75 14.83
N SER A 86 -11.06 12.85 16.16
CA SER A 86 -10.56 14.05 16.82
C SER A 86 -9.02 14.03 16.83
N LEU A 87 -8.41 14.91 16.03
CA LEU A 87 -6.96 15.07 15.93
C LEU A 87 -6.57 16.51 16.28
N ASN A 88 -5.33 16.72 16.72
CA ASN A 88 -4.77 18.06 16.79
C ASN A 88 -4.62 18.67 15.37
N GLU A 89 -4.40 19.97 15.28
CA GLU A 89 -4.35 20.70 14.01
C GLU A 89 -3.30 20.15 13.03
N ARG A 90 -2.09 19.85 13.53
CA ARG A 90 -1.00 19.30 12.72
C ARG A 90 -1.39 17.95 12.11
N ASN A 91 -1.89 17.02 12.93
CA ASN A 91 -2.24 15.68 12.49
C ASN A 91 -3.47 15.70 11.57
N MET A 92 -4.47 16.56 11.84
CA MET A 92 -5.63 16.73 10.97
C MET A 92 -5.22 17.29 9.60
N THR A 93 -4.29 18.24 9.57
CA THR A 93 -3.79 18.83 8.31
C THR A 93 -3.05 17.79 7.47
N VAL A 94 -2.20 16.97 8.08
CA VAL A 94 -1.52 15.86 7.39
C VAL A 94 -2.55 14.85 6.87
N ALA A 95 -3.45 14.37 7.73
CA ALA A 95 -4.47 13.39 7.34
C ALA A 95 -5.38 13.89 6.21
N ALA A 96 -5.75 15.18 6.22
CA ALA A 96 -6.57 15.76 5.16
C ALA A 96 -5.83 15.90 3.83
N GLN A 97 -4.52 16.14 3.84
CA GLN A 97 -3.72 16.16 2.61
C GLN A 97 -3.55 14.75 2.04
N ILE A 98 -3.23 13.76 2.89
CA ILE A 98 -3.18 12.35 2.47
C ILE A 98 -4.55 11.93 1.89
N ALA A 99 -5.66 12.31 2.53
CA ALA A 99 -7.00 12.04 2.00
C ALA A 99 -7.21 12.54 0.55
N LEU A 100 -6.65 13.71 0.21
CA LEU A 100 -6.75 14.26 -1.14
C LEU A 100 -5.88 13.49 -2.15
N ASP A 101 -4.70 13.08 -1.72
CA ASP A 101 -3.77 12.30 -2.55
C ASP A 101 -4.35 10.90 -2.83
N GLU A 102 -4.85 10.19 -1.82
CA GLU A 102 -5.48 8.87 -2.01
C GLU A 102 -6.73 8.93 -2.90
N GLN A 103 -7.53 9.99 -2.74
CA GLN A 103 -8.63 10.27 -3.66
C GLN A 103 -8.13 10.49 -5.10
N ALA A 104 -6.99 11.16 -5.28
CA ALA A 104 -6.39 11.39 -6.58
C ALA A 104 -5.81 10.09 -7.18
N HIS A 105 -5.18 9.23 -6.38
CA HIS A 105 -4.70 7.91 -6.80
C HIS A 105 -5.85 7.05 -7.33
N VAL A 106 -6.98 6.97 -6.61
CA VAL A 106 -8.18 6.26 -7.07
C VAL A 106 -8.66 6.81 -8.42
N ARG A 107 -8.76 8.14 -8.58
CA ARG A 107 -9.16 8.76 -9.87
C ARG A 107 -8.19 8.41 -10.98
N PHE A 108 -6.89 8.51 -10.70
CA PHE A 108 -5.83 8.24 -11.66
C PHE A 108 -5.85 6.79 -12.14
N LEU A 109 -5.89 5.82 -11.23
CA LEU A 109 -5.92 4.40 -11.57
C LEU A 109 -7.19 4.04 -12.34
N ARG A 110 -8.35 4.54 -11.91
CA ARG A 110 -9.61 4.34 -12.65
C ARG A 110 -9.54 4.92 -14.06
N GLN A 111 -8.92 6.09 -14.24
CA GLN A 111 -8.73 6.67 -15.56
C GLN A 111 -7.80 5.81 -16.43
N ALA A 112 -6.69 5.32 -15.87
CA ALA A 112 -5.74 4.46 -16.58
C ALA A 112 -6.37 3.12 -16.99
N LEU A 113 -7.22 2.55 -16.14
CA LEU A 113 -7.89 1.26 -16.36
C LEU A 113 -9.13 1.39 -17.27
N GLY A 114 -9.78 2.56 -17.33
CA GLY A 114 -11.00 2.78 -18.10
C GLY A 114 -12.09 1.77 -17.72
N ASN A 115 -12.66 1.08 -18.71
CA ASN A 115 -13.72 0.08 -18.49
C ASN A 115 -13.25 -1.16 -17.73
N ALA A 116 -11.93 -1.39 -17.62
CA ALA A 116 -11.38 -2.50 -16.86
C ALA A 116 -11.30 -2.22 -15.36
N ALA A 117 -11.55 -0.97 -14.92
CA ALA A 117 -11.47 -0.60 -13.52
C ALA A 117 -12.45 -1.41 -12.67
N VAL A 118 -11.96 -1.99 -11.58
CA VAL A 118 -12.80 -2.70 -10.61
C VAL A 118 -13.65 -1.73 -9.80
N ALA A 119 -14.84 -2.21 -9.41
CA ALA A 119 -15.69 -1.56 -8.43
C ALA A 119 -15.00 -1.55 -7.05
N LYS A 120 -15.33 -0.55 -6.23
CA LYS A 120 -14.93 -0.51 -4.82
C LYS A 120 -15.49 -1.74 -4.10
N PRO A 121 -14.66 -2.64 -3.54
CA PRO A 121 -15.17 -3.75 -2.76
C PRO A 121 -15.84 -3.26 -1.47
N ALA A 122 -16.51 -4.17 -0.78
CA ALA A 122 -16.94 -3.90 0.58
C ALA A 122 -15.71 -3.66 1.47
N ILE A 123 -15.76 -2.61 2.29
CA ILE A 123 -14.66 -2.23 3.19
C ILE A 123 -15.15 -2.24 4.63
N ASN A 124 -14.36 -2.80 5.55
CA ASN A 124 -14.62 -2.79 6.99
C ASN A 124 -13.58 -1.95 7.72
N LEU A 125 -13.93 -0.70 8.04
CA LEU A 125 -13.05 0.24 8.75
C LEU A 125 -13.03 0.01 10.28
N ALA A 126 -13.85 -0.91 10.79
CA ALA A 126 -13.80 -1.36 12.18
C ALA A 126 -13.07 -2.71 12.32
N ALA A 127 -12.40 -3.17 11.25
CA ALA A 127 -11.61 -4.39 11.30
C ALA A 127 -10.54 -4.29 12.41
N LEU A 128 -10.18 -5.45 12.96
CA LEU A 128 -9.16 -5.60 14.02
C LEU A 128 -9.48 -4.91 15.36
N GLY A 129 -10.63 -4.24 15.50
CA GLY A 129 -11.02 -3.58 16.74
C GLY A 129 -10.18 -2.34 17.11
N ILE A 130 -9.37 -1.84 16.18
CA ILE A 130 -8.53 -0.64 16.30
C ILE A 130 -9.02 0.36 15.23
N GLY A 131 -9.07 1.66 15.52
CA GLY A 131 -9.30 2.63 14.46
C GLY A 131 -9.52 4.08 14.88
N TYR A 132 -10.79 4.47 15.00
CA TYR A 132 -11.20 5.89 14.93
C TYR A 132 -11.42 6.54 16.30
N ASN A 133 -11.09 5.86 17.39
CA ASN A 133 -11.45 6.32 18.74
C ASN A 133 -10.54 7.46 19.23
N ASN A 134 -9.28 7.48 18.81
CA ASN A 134 -8.30 8.48 19.23
C ASN A 134 -7.15 8.59 18.22
N ALA A 135 -6.29 9.60 18.42
CA ALA A 135 -5.17 9.88 17.53
C ALA A 135 -4.15 8.71 17.43
N ASN A 136 -3.95 7.93 18.49
CA ASN A 136 -3.00 6.84 18.49
C ASN A 136 -3.48 5.66 17.63
N GLU A 137 -4.75 5.29 17.76
CA GLU A 137 -5.37 4.25 16.91
C GLU A 137 -5.41 4.69 15.44
N PHE A 138 -5.74 5.95 15.17
CA PHE A 138 -5.71 6.50 13.83
C PHE A 138 -4.30 6.42 13.23
N LEU A 139 -3.29 6.92 13.94
CA LEU A 139 -1.90 6.88 13.46
C LEU A 139 -1.39 5.45 13.29
N THR A 140 -1.82 4.52 14.14
CA THR A 140 -1.49 3.09 14.01
C THR A 140 -1.98 2.53 12.68
N LEU A 141 -3.25 2.74 12.33
CA LEU A 141 -3.81 2.25 11.06
C LEU A 141 -3.28 3.04 9.86
N ALA A 142 -3.23 4.36 9.94
CA ALA A 142 -2.70 5.23 8.90
C ALA A 142 -1.30 4.76 8.48
N ARG A 143 -0.39 4.61 9.44
CA ARG A 143 0.97 4.13 9.18
C ARG A 143 0.98 2.71 8.60
N ALA A 144 0.09 1.83 9.06
CA ALA A 144 0.02 0.46 8.55
C ALA A 144 -0.41 0.41 7.09
N PHE A 145 -1.32 1.29 6.67
CA PHE A 145 -1.76 1.42 5.28
C PHE A 145 -0.65 1.98 4.40
N GLU A 146 -0.05 3.13 4.74
CA GLU A 146 1.02 3.70 3.92
C GLU A 146 2.24 2.76 3.79
N ASP A 147 2.67 2.12 4.89
CA ASP A 147 3.77 1.16 4.83
C ASP A 147 3.41 -0.09 3.99
N LEU A 148 2.12 -0.45 3.93
CA LEU A 148 1.62 -1.51 3.06
C LEU A 148 1.62 -1.05 1.60
N GLY A 149 1.09 0.14 1.30
CA GLY A 149 1.06 0.78 -0.01
C GLY A 149 2.45 0.90 -0.64
N VAL A 150 3.41 1.49 0.09
CA VAL A 150 4.84 1.54 -0.32
C VAL A 150 5.34 0.14 -0.70
N SER A 151 5.12 -0.85 0.16
CA SER A 151 5.63 -2.21 -0.06
C SER A 151 4.94 -2.94 -1.22
N ALA A 152 3.67 -2.64 -1.46
CA ALA A 152 2.87 -3.21 -2.53
C ALA A 152 3.31 -2.65 -3.89
N TYR A 153 3.44 -1.32 -4.02
CA TYR A 153 3.91 -0.70 -5.25
C TYR A 153 5.36 -1.06 -5.58
N ALA A 154 6.25 -1.04 -4.60
CA ALA A 154 7.63 -1.45 -4.79
C ALA A 154 7.74 -2.93 -5.20
N GLY A 155 6.92 -3.81 -4.59
CA GLY A 155 6.83 -5.23 -4.97
C GLY A 155 6.23 -5.46 -6.37
N ALA A 156 5.30 -4.61 -6.79
CA ALA A 156 4.65 -4.67 -8.10
C ALA A 156 5.59 -4.29 -9.25
N ALA A 157 6.64 -3.49 -9.00
CA ALA A 157 7.51 -2.94 -10.03
C ALA A 157 8.13 -4.00 -10.96
N ALA A 158 8.43 -5.19 -10.44
CA ALA A 158 9.01 -6.29 -11.21
C ALA A 158 8.03 -6.93 -12.21
N PHE A 159 6.72 -6.70 -12.05
CA PHE A 159 5.66 -7.33 -12.84
C PHE A 159 5.05 -6.40 -13.89
N ILE A 160 5.42 -5.11 -13.89
CA ILE A 160 4.87 -4.13 -14.83
C ILE A 160 5.73 -4.08 -16.10
N GLY A 161 5.14 -4.49 -17.22
CA GLY A 161 5.81 -4.53 -18.52
C GLY A 161 5.82 -3.18 -19.24
N ASN A 162 4.77 -2.37 -19.11
CA ASN A 162 4.70 -1.07 -19.77
C ASN A 162 5.50 -0.01 -19.00
N ARG A 163 6.45 0.63 -19.67
CA ARG A 163 7.33 1.65 -19.05
C ARG A 163 6.57 2.89 -18.56
N GLY A 164 5.49 3.27 -19.25
CA GLY A 164 4.62 4.36 -18.82
C GLY A 164 3.88 4.01 -17.54
N THR A 165 3.28 2.82 -17.50
CA THR A 165 2.65 2.28 -16.28
C THR A 165 3.65 2.19 -15.14
N LEU A 166 4.85 1.65 -15.38
CA LEU A 166 5.90 1.54 -14.37
C LEU A 166 6.32 2.91 -13.83
N THR A 167 6.39 3.92 -14.70
CA THR A 167 6.71 5.29 -14.28
C THR A 167 5.60 5.86 -13.40
N ALA A 168 4.34 5.65 -13.77
CA ALA A 168 3.19 6.11 -13.01
C ALA A 168 3.10 5.42 -11.64
N THR A 169 3.25 4.11 -11.56
CA THR A 169 3.23 3.38 -10.28
C THR A 169 4.43 3.73 -9.41
N ALA A 170 5.60 4.01 -9.99
CA ALA A 170 6.74 4.53 -9.26
C ALA A 170 6.46 5.93 -8.68
N GLN A 171 5.72 6.79 -9.40
CA GLN A 171 5.31 8.09 -8.87
C GLN A 171 4.39 7.95 -7.65
N ILE A 172 3.42 7.04 -7.71
CA ILE A 172 2.56 6.74 -6.55
C ILE A 172 3.40 6.23 -5.37
N ALA A 173 4.28 5.23 -5.60
CA ALA A 173 5.16 4.70 -4.56
C ALA A 173 6.03 5.77 -3.86
N LEU A 174 6.45 6.81 -4.60
CA LEU A 174 7.21 7.93 -4.05
C LEU A 174 6.34 8.89 -3.21
N THR A 175 5.06 9.05 -3.54
CA THR A 175 4.09 9.80 -2.75
C THR A 175 3.77 9.06 -1.45
N GLU A 176 3.43 7.78 -1.56
CA GLU A 176 3.23 6.85 -0.42
C GLU A 176 4.41 6.86 0.55
N GLY A 177 5.64 6.90 0.01
CA GLY A 177 6.85 7.00 0.83
C GLY A 177 6.93 8.29 1.66
N GLN A 178 6.38 9.40 1.15
CA GLN A 178 6.30 10.66 1.88
C GLN A 178 5.21 10.60 2.96
N HIS A 179 4.06 10.03 2.65
CA HIS A 179 2.96 9.81 3.59
C HIS A 179 3.39 8.90 4.75
N ALA A 180 3.98 7.74 4.45
CA ALA A 180 4.56 6.83 5.44
C ALA A 180 5.60 7.55 6.31
N GLY A 181 6.48 8.33 5.70
CA GLY A 181 7.53 9.09 6.38
C GLY A 181 6.97 10.11 7.39
N VAL A 182 5.97 10.89 7.00
CA VAL A 182 5.37 11.89 7.90
C VAL A 182 4.61 11.23 9.03
N LEU A 183 3.87 10.14 8.79
CA LEU A 183 3.15 9.43 9.84
C LEU A 183 4.10 8.80 10.86
N ARG A 184 5.21 8.20 10.41
CA ARG A 184 6.26 7.68 11.28
C ARG A 184 6.87 8.76 12.17
N LEU A 185 7.08 9.96 11.61
CA LEU A 185 7.53 11.11 12.39
C LEU A 185 6.49 11.54 13.43
N LEU A 186 5.21 11.62 13.06
CA LEU A 186 4.13 11.97 13.99
C LEU A 186 3.99 10.96 15.14
N ILE A 187 4.13 9.66 14.84
CA ILE A 187 4.13 8.60 15.87
C ILE A 187 5.33 8.74 16.81
N SER A 188 6.51 8.99 16.24
CA SER A 188 7.73 9.22 17.03
C SER A 188 7.61 10.46 17.93
N ASP A 189 7.10 11.57 17.41
CA ASP A 189 6.87 12.80 18.17
C ASP A 189 5.88 12.59 19.32
N ALA A 190 4.87 11.72 19.12
CA ALA A 190 3.91 11.36 20.14
C ALA A 190 4.45 10.38 21.20
N GLY A 191 5.62 9.78 20.97
CA GLY A 191 6.16 8.70 21.81
C GLY A 191 5.26 7.46 21.84
N ALA A 192 4.44 7.28 20.79
CA ALA A 192 3.45 6.23 20.71
C ALA A 192 4.07 4.88 20.35
N ALA A 193 3.74 3.83 21.11
CA ALA A 193 4.03 2.47 20.72
C ALA A 193 2.91 1.96 19.79
N VAL A 194 3.30 1.48 18.61
CA VAL A 194 2.38 0.88 17.64
C VAL A 194 2.79 -0.58 17.37
N PRO A 195 1.81 -1.49 17.18
CA PRO A 195 2.09 -2.88 16.86
C PRO A 195 2.74 -3.03 15.49
N MET A 196 3.53 -4.09 15.33
CA MET A 196 4.01 -4.50 14.01
C MET A 196 2.84 -5.01 13.16
N VAL A 197 2.89 -4.70 11.86
CA VAL A 197 1.91 -5.17 10.88
C VAL A 197 2.11 -6.65 10.56
N ASP A 198 3.35 -7.08 10.40
CA ASP A 198 3.76 -8.47 10.17
C ASP A 198 5.24 -8.66 10.54
N GLY A 199 5.80 -9.84 10.27
CA GLY A 199 7.22 -10.12 10.53
C GLY A 199 8.22 -9.39 9.64
N ARG A 200 7.79 -8.65 8.61
CA ARG A 200 8.65 -7.82 7.73
C ARG A 200 8.66 -6.36 8.15
N ASP A 201 7.79 -6.00 9.07
CA ASP A 201 7.57 -4.65 9.48
C ASP A 201 8.69 -4.13 10.39
N VAL A 202 9.11 -2.88 10.19
CA VAL A 202 10.02 -2.18 11.10
C VAL A 202 9.22 -1.05 11.76
N PRO A 203 8.77 -1.22 13.02
CA PRO A 203 7.90 -0.24 13.65
C PRO A 203 8.61 1.11 13.84
N PRO A 204 7.88 2.23 13.95
CA PRO A 204 8.45 3.53 14.26
C PRO A 204 9.12 3.56 15.64
N LEU A 205 9.90 4.62 15.91
CA LEU A 205 10.40 4.88 17.26
C LEU A 205 9.25 4.94 18.26
N GLY A 206 9.48 4.44 19.47
CA GLY A 206 8.45 4.23 20.50
C GLY A 206 8.10 2.75 20.69
N SER A 207 8.31 1.92 19.67
CA SER A 207 8.19 0.45 19.76
C SER A 207 9.55 -0.24 19.92
N PRO A 208 9.61 -1.44 20.55
CA PRO A 208 10.85 -2.23 20.62
C PRO A 208 11.44 -2.50 19.23
N GLY A 209 12.73 -2.21 19.06
CA GLY A 209 13.42 -2.36 17.77
C GLY A 209 13.02 -1.33 16.71
N GLY A 210 12.28 -0.28 17.09
CA GLY A 210 11.74 0.71 16.17
C GLY A 210 12.79 1.58 15.48
N ARG A 211 12.46 2.05 14.28
CA ARG A 211 13.26 2.98 13.48
C ARG A 211 12.36 4.01 12.81
N LEU A 212 12.89 5.20 12.53
CA LEU A 212 12.14 6.23 11.82
C LEU A 212 11.72 5.82 10.41
N PHE A 213 12.44 4.91 9.75
CA PHE A 213 12.21 4.51 8.36
C PHE A 213 11.96 3.00 8.22
N GLN A 214 11.05 2.62 7.32
CA GLN A 214 10.73 1.24 6.91
C GLN A 214 11.76 0.74 5.89
N VAL A 215 13.00 0.49 6.31
CA VAL A 215 14.05 0.01 5.41
C VAL A 215 14.84 -1.16 5.99
N ASP A 216 15.34 -2.01 5.11
CA ASP A 216 16.22 -3.12 5.45
C ASP A 216 17.66 -2.65 5.78
N GLY A 217 18.57 -3.61 6.00
CA GLY A 217 19.98 -3.32 6.30
C GLY A 217 20.76 -2.65 5.17
N ALA A 218 20.26 -2.68 3.93
CA ALA A 218 20.82 -1.99 2.77
C ALA A 218 20.17 -0.61 2.53
N GLY A 219 19.20 -0.21 3.37
CA GLY A 219 18.45 1.02 3.19
C GLY A 219 17.40 0.94 2.08
N LEU A 220 16.98 -0.27 1.69
CA LEU A 220 15.93 -0.49 0.71
C LEU A 220 14.57 -0.63 1.40
N SER A 221 13.52 -0.06 0.80
CA SER A 221 12.15 -0.25 1.30
C SER A 221 11.77 -1.72 1.30
N THR A 222 11.08 -2.16 2.36
CA THR A 222 10.50 -3.49 2.41
C THR A 222 9.52 -3.68 1.25
N ILE A 223 9.64 -4.78 0.51
CA ILE A 223 8.69 -5.17 -0.54
C ILE A 223 7.83 -6.35 -0.09
N ARG A 224 6.56 -6.38 -0.52
CA ARG A 224 5.65 -7.51 -0.30
C ARG A 224 5.15 -8.08 -1.62
N THR A 225 5.01 -9.40 -1.69
CA THR A 225 4.27 -10.04 -2.79
C THR A 225 2.78 -9.73 -2.65
N PRO A 226 1.97 -9.87 -3.72
CA PRO A 226 0.54 -9.61 -3.61
C PRO A 226 -0.16 -10.47 -2.56
N GLY A 227 0.23 -11.75 -2.41
CA GLY A 227 -0.30 -12.62 -1.34
C GLY A 227 0.07 -12.13 0.07
N GLN A 228 1.27 -11.58 0.26
CA GLN A 228 1.68 -10.97 1.53
C GLN A 228 0.92 -9.67 1.82
N VAL A 229 0.64 -8.87 0.79
CA VAL A 229 -0.20 -7.68 0.91
C VAL A 229 -1.62 -8.08 1.34
N LEU A 230 -2.19 -9.10 0.69
CA LEU A 230 -3.49 -9.64 1.05
C LEU A 230 -3.51 -10.27 2.44
N ALA A 231 -2.40 -10.86 2.90
CA ALA A 231 -2.33 -11.42 4.24
C ALA A 231 -2.52 -10.34 5.31
N VAL A 232 -1.96 -9.15 5.10
CA VAL A 232 -2.17 -7.98 5.95
C VAL A 232 -3.60 -7.47 5.80
N ALA A 233 -4.05 -7.24 4.56
CA ALA A 233 -5.36 -6.64 4.29
C ALA A 233 -6.53 -7.52 4.79
N TYR A 234 -6.41 -8.84 4.70
CA TYR A 234 -7.39 -9.81 5.19
C TYR A 234 -7.15 -10.23 6.65
N ALA A 235 -6.04 -9.78 7.25
CA ALA A 235 -5.60 -10.19 8.58
C ALA A 235 -5.52 -11.72 8.76
N SER A 236 -5.04 -12.41 7.74
CA SER A 236 -4.84 -13.86 7.72
C SER A 236 -3.74 -14.22 6.75
N ALA A 237 -2.68 -14.86 7.25
CA ALA A 237 -1.59 -15.39 6.41
C ALA A 237 -1.86 -16.80 5.87
N THR A 238 -3.07 -17.34 6.06
CA THR A 238 -3.42 -18.68 5.59
C THR A 238 -3.50 -18.69 4.07
N ALA A 239 -2.68 -19.52 3.42
CA ALA A 239 -2.69 -19.67 1.96
C ALA A 239 -4.11 -20.00 1.44
N GLY A 240 -4.52 -19.34 0.36
CA GLY A 240 -5.85 -19.45 -0.21
C GLY A 240 -6.93 -18.60 0.45
N THR A 241 -6.60 -17.81 1.49
CA THR A 241 -7.54 -16.83 2.07
C THR A 241 -7.96 -15.83 0.99
N ARG A 242 -9.27 -15.63 0.81
CA ARG A 242 -9.85 -14.75 -0.22
C ARG A 242 -10.61 -13.54 0.32
N SER A 243 -10.81 -13.45 1.63
CA SER A 243 -11.53 -12.35 2.27
C SER A 243 -11.23 -12.32 3.76
N GLY A 244 -11.49 -11.19 4.40
CA GLY A 244 -11.26 -10.98 5.83
C GLY A 244 -10.82 -9.56 6.12
N GLY A 245 -10.53 -9.26 7.38
CA GLY A 245 -9.97 -7.98 7.81
C GLY A 245 -10.73 -6.78 7.23
N PHE A 246 -10.00 -5.94 6.49
CA PHE A 246 -10.52 -4.72 5.88
C PHE A 246 -11.39 -4.96 4.65
N PHE A 247 -11.35 -6.16 4.07
CA PHE A 247 -12.15 -6.56 2.91
C PHE A 247 -13.01 -7.79 3.24
N PRO A 248 -14.13 -7.61 3.95
CA PRO A 248 -14.95 -8.73 4.46
C PRO A 248 -15.49 -9.66 3.36
N ASN A 249 -15.63 -9.14 2.13
CA ASN A 249 -16.07 -9.89 0.95
C ASN A 249 -14.95 -10.16 -0.06
N GLY A 250 -13.69 -9.85 0.28
CA GLY A 250 -12.54 -9.94 -0.62
C GLY A 250 -12.38 -8.73 -1.55
N VAL A 251 -11.20 -8.63 -2.16
CA VAL A 251 -10.91 -7.65 -3.22
C VAL A 251 -11.45 -8.12 -4.58
N ASN A 252 -11.57 -7.19 -5.54
CA ASN A 252 -11.94 -7.49 -6.92
C ASN A 252 -10.70 -7.69 -7.81
N GLY A 253 -10.82 -8.52 -8.85
CA GLY A 253 -9.76 -8.73 -9.86
C GLY A 253 -9.07 -10.09 -9.77
N THR A 254 -8.03 -10.28 -10.58
CA THR A 254 -7.29 -11.55 -10.71
C THR A 254 -6.49 -11.91 -9.46
N ILE A 255 -5.89 -10.91 -8.83
CA ILE A 255 -5.08 -11.06 -7.61
C ILE A 255 -6.00 -10.90 -6.39
N ALA A 256 -6.48 -12.01 -5.84
CA ALA A 256 -7.51 -11.99 -4.79
C ALA A 256 -7.31 -12.98 -3.63
N SER A 257 -6.21 -13.74 -3.61
CA SER A 257 -5.90 -14.68 -2.53
C SER A 257 -4.48 -14.56 -1.99
N VAL A 258 -4.34 -14.86 -0.69
CA VAL A 258 -3.06 -15.04 0.03
C VAL A 258 -2.30 -16.25 -0.49
#